data_AF-A0A382W4N6-F1
#
_entry.id   AF-A0A382W4N6-F1
#
_cell.length_a   1.000
_cell.length_b   1.000
_cell.length_c   1.000
_cell.angle_alpha   90.00
_cell.angle_beta   90.00
_cell.angle_gamma   90.00
#
_symmetry.space_group_name_H-M   'P 1'
#
loop_
_entity.id
_entity.type
_entity.pdbx_description
1 polymer ?
#
loop_
_entity_poly.entity_id
_entity_poly.type
_entity_poly.pdbx_seq_one_letter_code
_entity_poly.pdbx_strand_id
1 'polypeptide(L)'
;SWNGTSMACPHVAGVAALVWSYSPTLGGAGVKQVILDSADRLPNLTGVVLTGARLNALGALRASVPPTDRGIMSSYVPTGVSGWGLMQQTQDGFFEVKVGLDSNKTKHYRTSTLINDDKWYHLAYTYDANATSQVLTLYINGTKQVPTVISDSDLTGFTSNYQLNVGSDQNKTSFFPGTIDEPRIYDRALSEREVAELFLGEADMSLLPKGNTIRINRRSASLKTLGKTVTADRQSAPGGANLAKRKRTQQAPAKHAAGFAQLPKDRFKVAGGDGVKAKF
;
A
#
# COMPACT_ATOMS: atom_id res chain seq x y z
N SER A 1 55.46 24.07 4.81
CA SER A 1 54.06 23.89 5.25
C SER A 1 53.19 23.89 4.00
N TRP A 2 52.49 22.79 3.72
CA TRP A 2 51.52 22.75 2.61
C TRP A 2 50.15 23.10 3.18
N ASN A 3 49.68 24.31 2.88
CA ASN A 3 48.38 24.84 3.29
C ASN A 3 47.26 24.04 2.59
N GLY A 4 46.77 22.99 3.25
CA GLY A 4 45.82 21.99 2.72
C GLY A 4 44.37 22.44 2.56
N THR A 5 44.05 23.73 2.49
CA THR A 5 42.66 24.22 2.32
C THR A 5 42.22 24.36 0.86
N SER A 6 43.17 24.42 -0.10
CA SER A 6 42.86 24.74 -1.51
C SER A 6 42.06 23.65 -2.24
N MET A 7 42.17 22.38 -1.85
CA MET A 7 41.40 21.28 -2.46
C MET A 7 40.08 21.00 -1.72
N ALA A 8 40.02 21.20 -0.40
CA ALA A 8 38.83 20.90 0.38
C ALA A 8 37.71 21.96 0.20
N CYS A 9 38.09 23.23 0.05
CA CYS A 9 37.16 24.34 -0.12
C CYS A 9 36.15 24.14 -1.28
N PRO A 10 36.56 23.83 -2.52
CA PRO A 10 35.60 23.64 -3.62
C PRO A 10 34.67 22.44 -3.41
N HIS A 11 35.12 21.36 -2.76
CA HIS A 11 34.29 20.19 -2.49
C HIS A 11 33.21 20.49 -1.43
N VAL A 12 33.60 21.15 -0.34
CA VAL A 12 32.64 21.55 0.70
C VAL A 12 31.65 22.59 0.16
N ALA A 13 32.12 23.55 -0.64
CA ALA A 13 31.27 24.51 -1.31
C ALA A 13 30.29 23.84 -2.29
N GLY A 14 30.76 22.83 -3.05
CA GLY A 14 29.90 22.03 -3.94
C GLY A 14 28.82 21.26 -3.20
N VAL A 15 29.15 20.61 -2.07
CA VAL A 15 28.16 19.92 -1.24
C VAL A 15 27.19 20.90 -0.59
N ALA A 16 27.66 22.06 -0.13
CA ALA A 16 26.80 23.12 0.41
C ALA A 16 25.82 23.64 -0.65
N ALA A 17 26.29 23.89 -1.87
CA ALA A 17 25.43 24.29 -2.99
C ALA A 17 24.41 23.19 -3.34
N LEU A 18 24.82 21.92 -3.35
CA LEU A 18 23.93 20.79 -3.58
C LEU A 18 22.81 20.72 -2.51
N VAL A 19 23.20 20.72 -1.23
CA VAL A 19 22.27 20.73 -0.08
C VAL A 19 21.30 21.89 -0.17
N TRP A 20 21.81 23.10 -0.44
CA TRP A 20 20.99 24.30 -0.50
C TRP A 20 20.07 24.32 -1.73
N SER A 21 20.52 23.75 -2.86
CA SER A 21 19.67 23.59 -4.06
C SER A 21 18.51 22.63 -3.83
N TYR A 22 18.73 21.59 -3.01
CA TYR A 22 17.71 20.60 -2.67
C TYR A 22 16.80 21.04 -1.53
N SER A 23 17.28 21.94 -0.67
CA SER A 23 16.56 22.42 0.51
C SER A 23 16.73 23.95 0.66
N PRO A 24 16.12 24.74 -0.25
CA PRO A 24 16.33 26.18 -0.35
C PRO A 24 15.91 26.99 0.89
N THR A 25 15.06 26.40 1.73
CA THR A 25 14.60 26.98 2.99
C THR A 25 15.61 26.85 4.13
N LEU A 26 16.64 26.00 4.00
CA LEU A 26 17.75 25.94 4.97
C LEU A 26 18.55 27.25 4.89
N GLY A 27 18.63 27.98 6.00
CA GLY A 27 19.61 29.06 6.12
C GLY A 27 21.05 28.52 6.11
N GLY A 28 22.04 29.37 5.85
CA GLY A 28 23.45 28.95 5.77
C GLY A 28 23.97 28.22 7.02
N ALA A 29 23.45 28.55 8.20
CA ALA A 29 23.75 27.82 9.44
C ALA A 29 23.20 26.38 9.43
N GLY A 30 22.00 26.16 8.89
CA GLY A 30 21.41 24.83 8.74
C GLY A 30 22.16 23.98 7.71
N VAL A 31 22.56 24.57 6.58
CA VAL A 31 23.41 23.89 5.58
C VAL A 31 24.73 23.45 6.20
N LYS A 32 25.37 24.31 6.98
CA LYS A 32 26.60 23.96 7.71
C LYS A 32 26.37 22.80 8.69
N GLN A 33 25.29 22.85 9.46
CA GLN A 33 24.97 21.82 10.45
C GLN A 33 24.77 20.46 9.79
N VAL A 34 23.98 20.40 8.71
CA VAL A 34 23.73 19.21 7.90
C VAL A 34 25.04 18.59 7.39
N ILE A 35 25.97 19.40 6.88
CA ILE A 35 27.27 18.92 6.39
C ILE A 35 28.12 18.34 7.51
N LEU A 36 28.08 18.93 8.71
CA LEU A 36 28.86 18.48 9.85
C LEU A 36 28.29 17.18 10.44
N ASP A 37 26.97 17.09 10.59
CA ASP A 37 26.30 15.95 11.22
C ASP A 37 26.32 14.70 10.34
N SER A 38 26.31 14.89 9.03
CA SER A 38 26.35 13.79 8.06
C SER A 38 27.75 13.28 7.73
N ALA A 39 28.81 13.92 8.24
CA ALA A 39 30.18 13.56 7.92
C ALA A 39 30.56 12.17 8.47
N ASP A 40 31.29 11.39 7.66
CA ASP A 40 31.76 10.06 8.07
C ASP A 40 32.88 10.20 9.10
N ARG A 41 32.62 9.87 10.36
CA ARG A 41 33.67 9.81 11.38
C ARG A 41 34.60 8.65 11.10
N LEU A 42 35.89 8.93 10.98
CA LEU A 42 36.91 7.92 10.70
C LEU A 42 37.95 7.93 11.82
N PRO A 43 38.23 6.78 12.48
CA PRO A 43 39.16 6.75 13.62
C PRO A 43 40.53 7.35 13.32
N ASN A 44 41.06 7.12 12.11
CA ASN A 44 42.35 7.64 11.65
C ASN A 44 42.36 9.16 11.33
N LEU A 45 41.20 9.83 11.35
CA LEU A 45 41.10 11.28 11.21
C LEU A 45 40.94 11.99 12.55
N THR A 46 40.73 11.26 13.64
CA THR A 46 40.60 11.80 15.00
C THR A 46 41.88 12.53 15.40
N GLY A 47 41.77 13.81 15.77
CA GLY A 47 42.92 14.66 16.11
C GLY A 47 43.76 15.13 14.92
N VAL A 48 43.47 14.66 13.69
CA VAL A 48 44.12 15.10 12.44
C VAL A 48 43.34 16.24 11.78
N VAL A 49 42.00 16.17 11.81
CA VAL A 49 41.11 17.25 11.38
C VAL A 49 40.16 17.61 12.52
N LEU A 50 39.71 18.88 12.58
CA LEU A 50 38.90 19.41 13.69
C LEU A 50 37.66 18.55 14.00
N THR A 51 37.01 18.01 12.97
CA THR A 51 35.80 17.19 13.09
C THR A 51 36.08 15.71 13.33
N GLY A 52 37.31 15.24 13.11
CA GLY A 52 37.63 13.81 13.02
C GLY A 52 36.89 13.08 11.89
N ALA A 53 36.38 13.79 10.88
CA ALA A 53 35.44 13.26 9.91
C ALA A 53 35.76 13.65 8.47
N ARG A 54 35.32 12.80 7.54
CA ARG A 54 35.38 13.01 6.09
C ARG A 54 34.02 13.50 5.60
N LEU A 55 34.02 14.48 4.67
CA LEU A 55 32.81 14.97 4.01
C LEU A 55 32.03 13.84 3.32
N ASN A 56 30.70 13.80 3.52
CA ASN A 56 29.78 12.84 2.89
C ASN A 56 28.64 13.59 2.19
N ALA A 57 28.70 13.71 0.86
CA ALA A 57 27.71 14.43 0.07
C ALA A 57 26.31 13.78 0.11
N LEU A 58 26.25 12.44 0.07
CA LEU A 58 25.00 11.70 0.09
C LEU A 58 24.32 11.81 1.47
N GLY A 59 25.09 11.67 2.54
CA GLY A 59 24.61 11.87 3.90
C GLY A 59 24.06 13.29 4.09
N ALA A 60 24.77 14.29 3.60
CA ALA A 60 24.34 15.69 3.69
C ALA A 60 23.03 15.95 2.93
N LEU A 61 22.88 15.39 1.73
CA LEU A 61 21.64 15.52 0.95
C LEU A 61 20.46 14.80 1.63
N ARG A 62 20.69 13.63 2.22
CA ARG A 62 19.65 12.89 2.97
C ARG A 62 19.22 13.66 4.23
N ALA A 63 20.17 14.30 4.91
CA ALA A 63 19.93 15.08 6.12
C ALA A 63 19.40 16.51 5.85
N SER A 64 19.45 17.00 4.60
CA SER A 64 19.00 18.36 4.26
C SER A 64 17.50 18.48 4.10
N VAL A 65 16.82 17.40 3.74
CA VAL A 65 15.35 17.37 3.70
C VAL A 65 14.88 17.57 5.14
N PRO A 66 14.16 18.66 5.48
CA PRO A 66 13.48 18.74 6.76
C PRO A 66 12.71 17.44 6.91
N PRO A 67 12.87 16.68 7.99
CA PRO A 67 12.30 15.36 8.00
C PRO A 67 10.80 15.56 8.14
N THR A 68 10.11 15.50 7.00
CA THR A 68 8.67 15.49 6.92
C THR A 68 8.26 14.05 6.73
N ASP A 69 7.07 13.71 7.19
CA ASP A 69 6.51 12.41 6.88
C ASP A 69 6.51 12.20 5.35
N ARG A 70 6.86 11.01 4.91
CA ARG A 70 7.07 10.67 3.50
C ARG A 70 5.82 9.99 2.98
N GLY A 71 5.01 10.73 2.23
CA GLY A 71 3.73 10.22 1.73
C GLY A 71 3.88 9.17 0.63
N ILE A 72 3.38 7.96 0.87
CA ILE A 72 3.48 6.81 -0.01
C ILE A 72 2.28 6.76 -0.97
N MET A 73 1.07 6.89 -0.43
CA MET A 73 -0.17 6.92 -1.21
C MET A 73 -1.18 7.80 -0.49
N SER A 74 -1.91 8.63 -1.22
CA SER A 74 -2.89 9.52 -0.60
C SER A 74 -4.03 9.90 -1.54
N SER A 75 -5.17 10.32 -1.00
CA SER A 75 -6.16 11.10 -1.75
C SER A 75 -5.97 12.60 -1.52
N TYR A 76 -5.95 13.39 -2.59
CA TYR A 76 -5.89 14.86 -2.48
C TYR A 76 -7.19 15.43 -1.92
N VAL A 77 -7.13 16.17 -0.81
CA VAL A 77 -8.29 16.83 -0.20
C VAL A 77 -7.95 18.27 0.19
N PRO A 78 -8.56 19.29 -0.43
CA PRO A 78 -8.26 20.70 -0.14
C PRO A 78 -8.61 21.19 1.27
N THR A 79 -9.52 20.51 1.99
CA THR A 79 -10.15 21.06 3.21
C THR A 79 -10.05 20.17 4.46
N GLY A 80 -9.28 19.08 4.45
CA GLY A 80 -9.18 18.16 5.60
C GLY A 80 -8.96 16.70 5.20
N VAL A 81 -9.38 15.75 6.04
CA VAL A 81 -9.27 14.30 5.75
C VAL A 81 -10.61 13.76 5.30
N SER A 82 -10.84 13.66 3.99
CA SER A 82 -12.03 13.05 3.39
C SER A 82 -11.63 12.04 2.32
N GLY A 83 -11.58 10.76 2.67
CA GLY A 83 -11.39 9.66 1.72
C GLY A 83 -10.41 8.58 2.14
N TRP A 84 -10.00 7.73 1.18
CA TRP A 84 -9.27 6.46 1.39
C TRP A 84 -7.96 6.62 2.17
N GLY A 85 -7.50 7.86 2.35
CA GLY A 85 -6.62 8.24 3.45
C GLY A 85 -5.24 8.62 3.01
N LEU A 86 -4.41 8.92 4.00
CA LEU A 86 -2.98 9.11 3.89
C LEU A 86 -2.29 7.82 4.33
N MET A 87 -1.38 7.33 3.51
CA MET A 87 -0.45 6.25 3.80
C MET A 87 0.96 6.83 3.74
N GLN A 88 1.72 6.77 4.82
CA GLN A 88 3.04 7.42 4.89
C GLN A 88 4.03 6.68 5.79
N GLN A 89 5.31 6.94 5.57
CA GLN A 89 6.36 6.69 6.56
C GLN A 89 6.55 7.98 7.36
N THR A 90 6.39 7.93 8.67
CA THR A 90 6.60 9.10 9.52
C THR A 90 8.07 9.49 9.58
N GLN A 91 8.36 10.73 9.96
CA GLN A 91 9.74 11.21 10.17
C GLN A 91 10.54 10.28 11.12
N ASP A 92 9.91 9.75 12.16
CA ASP A 92 10.52 8.83 13.13
C ASP A 92 10.58 7.37 12.63
N GLY A 93 10.17 7.11 11.38
CA GLY A 93 10.38 5.83 10.69
C GLY A 93 9.26 4.81 10.87
N PHE A 94 8.07 5.20 11.32
CA PHE A 94 6.95 4.27 11.47
C PHE A 94 6.03 4.30 10.25
N PHE A 95 5.32 3.20 10.04
CA PHE A 95 4.27 3.15 9.03
C PHE A 95 2.97 3.71 9.62
N GLU A 96 2.36 4.68 8.95
CA GLU A 96 1.16 5.36 9.42
C GLU A 96 0.07 5.40 8.35
N VAL A 97 -1.17 5.19 8.79
CA VAL A 97 -2.39 5.35 8.00
C VAL A 97 -3.38 6.25 8.71
N LYS A 98 -3.95 7.20 7.96
CA LYS A 98 -5.05 8.03 8.41
C LYS A 98 -6.16 8.04 7.38
N VAL A 99 -7.34 7.53 7.77
CA VAL A 99 -8.57 7.60 6.97
C VAL A 99 -9.59 8.48 7.68
N GLY A 100 -10.47 9.16 6.96
CA GLY A 100 -11.45 10.04 7.59
C GLY A 100 -12.52 10.56 6.64
N LEU A 101 -13.61 11.04 7.23
CA LEU A 101 -14.69 11.76 6.53
C LEU A 101 -14.48 13.26 6.59
N ASP A 102 -13.97 13.74 7.71
CA ASP A 102 -13.62 15.13 7.98
C ASP A 102 -12.49 15.19 9.02
N SER A 103 -12.10 16.41 9.41
CA SER A 103 -11.01 16.62 10.38
C SER A 103 -11.28 16.05 11.78
N ASN A 104 -12.53 15.76 12.14
CA ASN A 104 -12.95 15.26 13.44
C ASN A 104 -13.26 13.76 13.44
N LYS A 105 -13.75 13.21 12.32
CA LYS A 105 -14.05 11.78 12.15
C LYS A 105 -12.94 11.09 11.39
N THR A 106 -11.96 10.59 12.15
CA THR A 106 -10.78 9.93 11.61
C THR A 106 -10.49 8.62 12.34
N LYS A 107 -9.90 7.67 11.60
CA LYS A 107 -9.11 6.57 12.15
C LYS A 107 -7.65 6.83 11.78
N HIS A 108 -6.82 7.07 12.78
CA HIS A 108 -5.40 7.39 12.63
C HIS A 108 -4.57 6.39 13.44
N TYR A 109 -3.87 5.53 12.71
CA TYR A 109 -3.20 4.35 13.24
C TYR A 109 -1.74 4.38 12.79
N ARG A 110 -0.82 4.10 13.71
CA ARG A 110 0.62 4.06 13.44
C ARG A 110 1.21 2.78 13.98
N THR A 111 2.14 2.15 13.25
CA THR A 111 2.83 0.95 13.73
C THR A 111 3.76 1.26 14.90
N SER A 112 4.04 0.25 15.72
CA SER A 112 5.12 0.26 16.71
C SER A 112 6.43 -0.30 16.15
N THR A 113 6.37 -0.92 14.97
CA THR A 113 7.53 -1.43 14.22
C THR A 113 8.06 -0.35 13.28
N LEU A 114 9.36 -0.09 13.36
CA LEU A 114 10.08 0.80 12.45
C LEU A 114 10.24 0.17 11.06
N ILE A 115 10.04 0.98 10.04
CA ILE A 115 10.44 0.72 8.66
C ILE A 115 11.65 1.60 8.35
N ASN A 116 12.74 0.96 7.89
CA ASN A 116 14.01 1.63 7.68
C ASN A 116 14.23 1.90 6.19
N ASP A 117 15.06 2.89 5.90
CA ASP A 117 15.44 3.23 4.53
C ASP A 117 16.24 2.10 3.87
N ASP A 118 16.32 2.14 2.54
CA ASP A 118 17.11 1.21 1.72
C ASP A 118 16.67 -0.27 1.82
N LYS A 119 15.40 -0.54 2.19
CA LYS A 119 14.79 -1.88 2.22
C LYS A 119 13.42 -1.90 1.54
N TRP A 120 13.09 -3.01 0.91
CA TRP A 120 11.73 -3.27 0.41
C TRP A 120 10.81 -3.67 1.56
N TYR A 121 9.63 -3.06 1.59
CA TYR A 121 8.55 -3.41 2.50
C TYR A 121 7.25 -3.57 1.70
N HIS A 122 6.49 -4.62 2.02
CA HIS A 122 5.09 -4.69 1.64
C HIS A 122 4.25 -4.07 2.76
N LEU A 123 3.65 -2.93 2.47
CA LEU A 123 2.83 -2.17 3.40
C LEU A 123 1.37 -2.24 2.96
N ALA A 124 0.47 -2.58 3.88
CA ALA A 124 -0.95 -2.66 3.58
C ALA A 124 -1.79 -2.24 4.78
N TYR A 125 -3.01 -1.79 4.51
CA TYR A 125 -4.06 -1.67 5.52
C TYR A 125 -5.38 -2.19 4.97
N THR A 126 -6.25 -2.62 5.88
CA THR A 126 -7.62 -3.06 5.55
C THR A 126 -8.61 -2.35 6.46
N TYR A 127 -9.73 -1.95 5.89
CA TYR A 127 -10.84 -1.35 6.63
C TYR A 127 -12.16 -1.77 6.01
N ASP A 128 -13.08 -2.28 6.83
CA ASP A 128 -14.46 -2.55 6.45
C ASP A 128 -15.37 -1.64 7.27
N ALA A 129 -15.93 -0.62 6.61
CA ALA A 129 -16.84 0.34 7.21
C ALA A 129 -18.20 -0.27 7.61
N ASN A 130 -18.54 -1.45 7.10
CA ASN A 130 -19.80 -2.15 7.39
C ASN A 130 -19.64 -3.22 8.47
N ALA A 131 -18.41 -3.59 8.82
CA ALA A 131 -18.17 -4.55 9.90
C ALA A 131 -18.54 -3.93 11.24
N THR A 132 -19.21 -4.70 12.12
CA THR A 132 -19.61 -4.22 13.46
C THR A 132 -18.43 -3.68 14.28
N SER A 133 -17.24 -4.26 14.13
CA SER A 133 -16.05 -3.85 14.87
C SER A 133 -15.36 -2.61 14.26
N GLN A 134 -15.60 -2.27 12.98
CA GLN A 134 -14.97 -1.16 12.25
C GLN A 134 -13.47 -0.96 12.53
N VAL A 135 -12.71 -2.06 12.65
CA VAL A 135 -11.29 -2.00 12.99
C VAL A 135 -10.47 -1.75 11.73
N LEU A 136 -9.63 -0.71 11.76
CA LEU A 136 -8.57 -0.54 10.76
C LEU A 136 -7.38 -1.40 11.16
N THR A 137 -6.90 -2.23 10.24
CA THR A 137 -5.77 -3.14 10.49
C THR A 137 -4.59 -2.77 9.61
N LEU A 138 -3.39 -2.68 10.20
CA LEU A 138 -2.13 -2.43 9.50
C LEU A 138 -1.32 -3.72 9.34
N TYR A 139 -0.59 -3.83 8.23
CA TYR A 139 0.29 -4.95 7.93
C TYR A 139 1.64 -4.47 7.42
N ILE A 140 2.71 -5.12 7.89
CA ILE A 140 4.06 -4.99 7.34
C ILE A 140 4.50 -6.39 6.94
N ASN A 141 4.94 -6.57 5.69
CA ASN A 141 5.44 -7.83 5.14
C ASN A 141 4.47 -9.00 5.38
N GLY A 142 3.19 -8.79 5.03
CA GLY A 142 2.12 -9.78 5.20
C GLY A 142 1.66 -10.01 6.64
N THR A 143 2.35 -9.43 7.63
CA THR A 143 2.10 -9.69 9.06
C THR A 143 1.31 -8.54 9.68
N LYS A 144 0.19 -8.88 10.34
CA LYS A 144 -0.64 -7.93 11.08
C LYS A 144 0.16 -7.26 12.20
N GLN A 145 0.03 -5.95 12.31
CA GLN A 145 0.70 -5.14 13.31
C GLN A 145 -0.22 -4.81 14.49
N VAL A 146 0.38 -4.53 15.65
CA VAL A 146 -0.30 -3.93 16.80
C VAL A 146 0.02 -2.43 16.80
N PRO A 147 -0.94 -1.57 16.41
CA PRO A 147 -0.68 -0.15 16.22
C PRO A 147 -0.83 0.64 17.52
N THR A 148 -0.17 1.79 17.59
CA THR A 148 -0.63 2.90 18.41
C THR A 148 -1.82 3.54 17.71
N VAL A 149 -2.92 3.71 18.45
CA VAL A 149 -4.16 4.33 17.96
C VAL A 149 -4.19 5.79 18.42
N ILE A 150 -4.19 6.71 17.47
CA ILE A 150 -4.16 8.17 17.72
C ILE A 150 -5.59 8.73 17.70
N SER A 151 -6.42 8.25 16.78
CA SER A 151 -7.87 8.49 16.75
C SER A 151 -8.60 7.28 16.20
N ASP A 152 -9.82 7.05 16.68
CA ASP A 152 -10.62 5.88 16.29
C ASP A 152 -12.12 6.17 16.26
N SER A 153 -12.53 7.00 15.30
CA SER A 153 -13.96 7.25 15.05
C SER A 153 -14.53 6.22 14.09
N ASP A 154 -15.76 5.78 14.30
CA ASP A 154 -16.51 5.02 13.32
C ASP A 154 -16.78 5.84 12.05
N LEU A 155 -16.55 5.24 10.88
CA LEU A 155 -16.63 5.91 9.57
C LEU A 155 -17.69 5.22 8.71
N THR A 156 -18.96 5.46 9.01
CA THR A 156 -20.08 4.94 8.21
C THR A 156 -20.34 5.82 6.98
N GLY A 157 -20.78 5.21 5.87
CA GLY A 157 -21.11 5.95 4.63
C GLY A 157 -19.91 6.51 3.87
N PHE A 158 -18.74 5.89 4.04
CA PHE A 158 -17.48 6.33 3.47
C PHE A 158 -17.45 6.20 1.94
N THR A 159 -17.39 7.33 1.24
CA THR A 159 -17.15 7.39 -0.21
C THR A 159 -16.07 8.44 -0.49
N SER A 160 -15.21 8.18 -1.47
CA SER A 160 -14.24 9.16 -1.95
C SER A 160 -14.14 9.09 -3.46
N ASN A 161 -14.11 10.26 -4.07
CA ASN A 161 -14.02 10.52 -5.51
C ASN A 161 -12.84 11.44 -5.84
N TYR A 162 -11.90 11.59 -4.90
CA TYR A 162 -10.76 12.49 -5.04
C TYR A 162 -9.66 11.87 -5.90
N GLN A 163 -8.70 12.67 -6.36
CA GLN A 163 -7.58 12.11 -7.11
C GLN A 163 -6.66 11.29 -6.17
N LEU A 164 -6.27 10.10 -6.64
CA LEU A 164 -5.21 9.31 -6.00
C LEU A 164 -3.84 9.89 -6.36
N ASN A 165 -3.02 10.10 -5.35
CA ASN A 165 -1.59 10.38 -5.48
C ASN A 165 -0.81 9.13 -5.04
N VAL A 166 0.26 8.83 -5.77
CA VAL A 166 1.26 7.82 -5.40
C VAL A 166 2.60 8.54 -5.31
N GLY A 167 3.33 8.30 -4.23
CA GLY A 167 4.63 8.94 -3.95
C GLY A 167 4.54 10.36 -3.37
N SER A 168 3.36 10.80 -2.91
CA SER A 168 3.24 12.03 -2.13
C SER A 168 2.13 11.97 -1.09
N ASP A 169 2.22 12.89 -0.13
CA ASP A 169 1.13 13.22 0.77
C ASP A 169 -0.03 13.90 0.02
N GLN A 170 -1.11 14.11 0.75
CA GLN A 170 -2.36 14.64 0.21
C GLN A 170 -2.25 16.07 -0.32
N ASN A 171 -1.25 16.85 0.12
CA ASN A 171 -1.04 18.24 -0.31
C ASN A 171 0.09 18.39 -1.34
N LYS A 172 0.76 17.29 -1.70
CA LYS A 172 1.97 17.28 -2.55
C LYS A 172 3.08 18.16 -1.97
N THR A 173 3.16 18.20 -0.64
CA THR A 173 4.17 18.92 0.13
C THR A 173 5.26 17.99 0.64
N SER A 174 4.95 16.71 0.83
CA SER A 174 5.91 15.69 1.22
C SER A 174 5.90 14.52 0.25
N PHE A 175 7.05 14.28 -0.39
CA PHE A 175 7.22 13.24 -1.39
C PHE A 175 7.93 12.03 -0.81
N PHE A 176 7.60 10.84 -1.31
CA PHE A 176 8.32 9.62 -0.94
C PHE A 176 9.66 9.55 -1.68
N PRO A 177 10.81 9.59 -0.97
CA PRO A 177 12.13 9.60 -1.60
C PRO A 177 12.63 8.17 -1.88
N GLY A 178 11.82 7.38 -2.58
CA GLY A 178 12.07 5.95 -2.81
C GLY A 178 11.36 5.41 -4.04
N THR A 179 11.38 4.08 -4.19
CA THR A 179 10.68 3.37 -5.26
C THR A 179 9.40 2.74 -4.71
N ILE A 180 8.35 2.74 -5.53
CA ILE A 180 7.06 2.12 -5.24
C ILE A 180 6.79 1.16 -6.39
N ASP A 181 6.38 -0.05 -6.07
CA ASP A 181 6.05 -1.08 -7.06
C ASP A 181 4.71 -1.74 -6.72
N GLU A 182 3.99 -2.15 -7.76
CA GLU A 182 2.71 -2.88 -7.69
C GLU A 182 1.65 -2.30 -6.71
N PRO A 183 1.28 -1.00 -6.81
CA PRO A 183 0.23 -0.44 -5.99
C PRO A 183 -1.13 -1.09 -6.31
N ARG A 184 -1.89 -1.47 -5.27
CA ARG A 184 -3.20 -2.13 -5.40
C ARG A 184 -4.23 -1.51 -4.46
N ILE A 185 -5.47 -1.39 -4.95
CA ILE A 185 -6.64 -0.95 -4.17
C ILE A 185 -7.76 -1.96 -4.41
N TYR A 186 -8.45 -2.33 -3.34
CA TYR A 186 -9.55 -3.30 -3.38
C TYR A 186 -10.85 -2.63 -2.91
N ASP A 187 -11.97 -3.10 -3.44
CA ASP A 187 -13.33 -2.67 -3.07
C ASP A 187 -13.87 -3.40 -1.82
N ARG A 188 -13.03 -4.19 -1.16
CA ARG A 188 -13.33 -4.94 0.05
C ARG A 188 -12.14 -4.99 0.99
N ALA A 189 -12.40 -5.21 2.27
CA ALA A 189 -11.35 -5.60 3.20
C ALA A 189 -10.82 -7.00 2.83
N LEU A 190 -9.50 -7.10 2.69
CA LEU A 190 -8.82 -8.39 2.55
C LEU A 190 -8.68 -9.08 3.90
N SER A 191 -8.70 -10.41 3.91
CA SER A 191 -8.34 -11.18 5.09
C SER A 191 -6.83 -11.16 5.35
N GLU A 192 -6.41 -11.43 6.59
CA GLU A 192 -4.99 -11.52 6.96
C GLU A 192 -4.21 -12.48 6.05
N ARG A 193 -4.85 -13.61 5.68
CA ARG A 193 -4.27 -14.58 4.75
C ARG A 193 -4.07 -14.00 3.36
N GLU A 194 -5.06 -13.29 2.81
CA GLU A 194 -4.93 -12.69 1.47
C GLU A 194 -3.83 -11.63 1.43
N VAL A 195 -3.65 -10.84 2.50
CA VAL A 195 -2.55 -9.88 2.60
C VAL A 195 -1.20 -10.60 2.66
N ALA A 196 -1.10 -11.72 3.38
CA ALA A 196 0.10 -12.55 3.39
C ALA A 196 0.40 -13.18 2.02
N GLU A 197 -0.63 -13.62 1.29
CA GLU A 197 -0.52 -14.13 -0.09
C GLU A 197 0.02 -13.05 -1.05
N LEU A 198 -0.42 -11.79 -0.90
CA LEU A 198 0.10 -10.68 -1.70
C LEU A 198 1.57 -10.34 -1.39
N PHE A 199 2.00 -10.47 -0.13
CA PHE A 199 3.39 -10.23 0.26
C PHE A 199 4.35 -11.28 -0.33
N LEU A 200 3.99 -12.57 -0.24
CA LEU A 200 4.81 -13.67 -0.75
C LEU A 200 4.84 -13.72 -2.29
N GLY A 201 3.86 -13.10 -2.94
CA GLY A 201 3.62 -13.21 -4.38
C GLY A 201 2.90 -14.52 -4.74
N GLU A 202 2.16 -14.52 -5.85
CA GLU A 202 1.32 -15.66 -6.28
C GLU A 202 2.11 -16.98 -6.49
N ALA A 203 3.45 -16.90 -6.59
CA ALA A 203 4.33 -18.04 -6.85
C ALA A 203 4.77 -18.83 -5.59
N ASP A 204 4.70 -18.27 -4.37
CA ASP A 204 5.20 -18.95 -3.15
C ASP A 204 4.09 -19.33 -2.15
N MET A 205 2.93 -19.69 -2.71
CA MET A 205 1.72 -20.12 -2.01
C MET A 205 1.84 -21.46 -1.27
N SER A 206 3.01 -22.11 -1.33
CA SER A 206 3.24 -23.43 -0.75
C SER A 206 3.50 -23.40 0.76
N LEU A 207 3.86 -22.22 1.30
CA LEU A 207 4.35 -22.05 2.67
C LEU A 207 3.28 -21.62 3.68
N LEU A 208 2.09 -21.25 3.22
CA LEU A 208 0.98 -20.89 4.12
C LEU A 208 0.26 -22.14 4.63
N PRO A 209 -0.10 -22.22 5.93
CA PRO A 209 -0.87 -23.34 6.46
C PRO A 209 -2.20 -23.46 5.70
N LYS A 210 -2.35 -24.56 4.95
CA LYS A 210 -3.51 -24.85 4.11
C LYS A 210 -4.75 -25.11 4.99
N GLY A 211 -5.42 -24.05 5.42
CA GLY A 211 -6.76 -24.15 5.99
C GLY A 211 -7.76 -24.61 4.93
N ASN A 212 -8.62 -25.57 5.29
CA ASN A 212 -9.59 -26.30 4.46
C ASN A 212 -10.55 -25.40 3.65
N THR A 213 -10.12 -24.91 2.49
CA THR A 213 -11.02 -24.39 1.46
C THR A 213 -10.60 -24.90 0.09
N ILE A 214 -11.50 -25.61 -0.57
CA ILE A 214 -11.36 -26.00 -1.98
C ILE A 214 -11.44 -24.71 -2.79
N ARG A 215 -10.32 -24.28 -3.40
CA ARG A 215 -10.34 -23.19 -4.39
C ARG A 215 -10.67 -23.77 -5.76
N ILE A 216 -11.79 -23.37 -6.34
CA ILE A 216 -12.12 -23.65 -7.74
C ILE A 216 -11.26 -22.70 -8.59
N ASN A 217 -10.27 -23.23 -9.30
CA ASN A 217 -9.41 -22.41 -10.14
C ASN A 217 -10.19 -22.01 -11.41
N ARG A 218 -10.46 -20.71 -11.62
CA ARG A 218 -11.28 -20.21 -12.75
C ARG A 218 -10.55 -20.28 -14.11
N ARG A 219 -9.39 -20.95 -14.18
CA ARG A 219 -8.60 -21.19 -15.41
C ARG A 219 -7.96 -22.58 -15.46
N SER A 220 -8.68 -23.64 -15.12
CA SER A 220 -8.20 -25.00 -15.40
C SER A 220 -9.33 -25.85 -15.98
N ALA A 221 -9.41 -25.85 -17.31
CA ALA A 221 -10.18 -26.84 -18.06
C ALA A 221 -9.47 -28.20 -17.98
N SER A 222 -9.55 -28.87 -16.82
CA SER A 222 -9.41 -30.32 -16.64
C SER A 222 -9.45 -30.67 -15.15
N LEU A 223 -10.62 -31.13 -14.69
CA LEU A 223 -10.75 -31.86 -13.43
C LEU A 223 -10.09 -33.24 -13.58
N LYS A 224 -8.90 -33.42 -13.02
CA LYS A 224 -8.43 -34.78 -12.69
C LYS A 224 -8.91 -35.11 -11.28
N THR A 225 -10.04 -35.81 -11.21
CA THR A 225 -10.51 -36.46 -9.99
C THR A 225 -9.54 -37.58 -9.63
N LEU A 226 -8.61 -37.32 -8.72
CA LEU A 226 -7.79 -38.36 -8.11
C LEU A 226 -8.51 -38.90 -6.87
N GLY A 227 -9.30 -39.94 -7.13
CA GLY A 227 -9.51 -41.09 -6.25
C GLY A 227 -10.02 -40.82 -4.83
N LYS A 228 -11.33 -40.54 -4.69
CA LYS A 228 -12.14 -41.06 -3.58
C LYS A 228 -13.59 -41.23 -4.05
N THR A 229 -14.02 -42.49 -4.22
CA THR A 229 -15.44 -42.84 -4.25
C THR A 229 -16.00 -42.62 -2.84
N VAL A 230 -16.88 -41.63 -2.66
CA VAL A 230 -17.69 -41.55 -1.45
C VAL A 230 -19.06 -42.10 -1.79
N THR A 231 -19.29 -43.34 -1.37
CA THR A 231 -20.61 -43.95 -1.33
C THR A 231 -21.44 -43.17 -0.31
N ALA A 232 -22.53 -42.53 -0.76
CA ALA A 232 -23.49 -41.92 0.16
C ALA A 232 -24.24 -43.03 0.88
N ASP A 233 -23.84 -43.32 2.12
CA ASP A 233 -24.65 -44.15 3.00
C ASP A 233 -25.88 -43.37 3.44
N ARG A 234 -27.04 -44.03 3.37
CA ARG A 234 -28.36 -43.44 3.53
C ARG A 234 -28.69 -43.48 5.02
N GLN A 235 -28.25 -42.49 5.79
CA GLN A 235 -28.73 -42.36 7.16
C GLN A 235 -30.21 -41.98 7.17
N SER A 236 -31.00 -42.96 7.60
CA SER A 236 -32.43 -42.94 7.89
C SER A 236 -32.82 -41.85 8.88
N ALA A 237 -33.72 -40.96 8.45
CA ALA A 237 -34.48 -40.09 9.36
C ALA A 237 -35.70 -40.85 9.92
N PRO A 238 -36.00 -40.74 11.23
CA PRO A 238 -37.15 -41.42 11.83
C PRO A 238 -38.45 -40.64 11.67
N GLY A 239 -39.54 -41.39 11.46
CA GLY A 239 -40.88 -41.07 12.00
C GLY A 239 -41.74 -40.09 11.22
N GLY A 240 -42.81 -40.60 10.60
CA GLY A 240 -43.70 -39.84 9.72
C GLY A 240 -44.79 -39.00 10.41
N ALA A 241 -45.38 -38.08 9.64
CA ALA A 241 -46.78 -37.69 9.76
C ALA A 241 -47.27 -36.94 8.48
N ASN A 242 -48.28 -37.54 7.84
CA ASN A 242 -49.36 -36.94 7.04
C ASN A 242 -49.07 -36.14 5.74
N LEU A 243 -49.16 -36.86 4.60
CA LEU A 243 -49.48 -36.28 3.29
C LEU A 243 -50.98 -35.98 3.17
N ALA A 244 -51.34 -34.70 3.16
CA ALA A 244 -52.62 -34.25 2.61
C ALA A 244 -52.44 -33.86 1.14
N LYS A 245 -53.05 -34.65 0.24
CA LYS A 245 -53.16 -34.37 -1.20
C LYS A 245 -53.95 -33.06 -1.42
N ARG A 246 -53.38 -32.07 -2.10
CA ARG A 246 -54.16 -31.04 -2.80
C ARG A 246 -53.71 -30.89 -4.25
N LYS A 247 -54.72 -30.93 -5.12
CA LYS A 247 -54.65 -31.02 -6.58
C LYS A 247 -54.07 -29.75 -7.20
N ARG A 248 -53.32 -29.98 -8.28
CA ARG A 248 -52.89 -29.04 -9.32
C ARG A 248 -54.09 -28.31 -9.95
N THR A 249 -54.02 -27.00 -10.04
CA THR A 249 -54.77 -26.22 -11.05
C THR A 249 -53.75 -25.42 -11.85
N GLN A 250 -53.71 -25.66 -13.16
CA GLN A 250 -52.89 -24.96 -14.13
C GLN A 250 -53.50 -23.59 -14.43
N GLN A 251 -52.68 -22.54 -14.47
CA GLN A 251 -52.99 -21.32 -15.22
C GLN A 251 -51.70 -20.71 -15.75
N ALA A 252 -51.62 -20.61 -17.07
CA ALA A 252 -50.53 -19.97 -17.80
C ALA A 252 -50.65 -18.43 -17.74
N PRO A 253 -49.56 -17.69 -17.98
CA PRO A 253 -49.67 -16.40 -18.62
C PRO A 253 -48.95 -16.35 -19.97
N ALA A 254 -49.46 -15.44 -20.77
CA ALA A 254 -49.35 -15.32 -22.20
C ALA A 254 -48.06 -14.65 -22.69
N LYS A 255 -47.82 -14.91 -23.98
CA LYS A 255 -46.88 -14.24 -24.87
C LYS A 255 -47.06 -12.72 -24.88
N HIS A 256 -45.96 -11.98 -24.88
CA HIS A 256 -45.81 -10.77 -25.69
C HIS A 256 -44.36 -10.67 -26.17
N ALA A 257 -44.20 -10.68 -27.50
CA ALA A 257 -42.98 -10.45 -28.22
C ALA A 257 -43.19 -9.27 -29.19
N ALA A 258 -42.14 -8.47 -29.37
CA ALA A 258 -41.83 -7.49 -30.44
C ALA A 258 -41.33 -6.17 -29.79
N GLY A 259 -40.23 -5.53 -30.20
CA GLY A 259 -39.29 -5.83 -31.27
C GLY A 259 -38.07 -4.88 -31.26
N PHE A 260 -36.96 -5.40 -31.78
CA PHE A 260 -35.83 -4.79 -32.50
C PHE A 260 -35.46 -3.30 -32.36
N ALA A 261 -34.18 -3.07 -32.02
CA ALA A 261 -33.29 -2.26 -32.86
C ALA A 261 -31.81 -2.62 -32.59
N GLN A 262 -31.12 -3.04 -33.65
CA GLN A 262 -29.72 -3.44 -33.70
C GLN A 262 -29.00 -2.42 -34.58
N LEU A 263 -27.96 -1.75 -34.07
CA LEU A 263 -27.13 -0.77 -34.79
C LEU A 263 -25.68 -0.81 -34.21
N PRO A 264 -24.64 -0.43 -34.97
CA PRO A 264 -23.81 -1.41 -35.70
C PRO A 264 -22.39 -1.55 -35.14
N LYS A 265 -21.79 -2.73 -35.42
CA LYS A 265 -20.34 -2.94 -35.38
C LYS A 265 -19.74 -2.27 -36.62
N ASP A 266 -18.83 -1.30 -36.44
CA ASP A 266 -17.63 -1.07 -37.24
C ASP A 266 -17.07 0.36 -37.04
N ARG A 267 -15.74 0.47 -37.13
CA ARG A 267 -14.82 1.62 -36.90
C ARG A 267 -14.31 1.70 -35.45
N PHE A 268 -13.06 1.40 -35.13
CA PHE A 268 -11.84 1.92 -35.75
C PHE A 268 -10.71 0.88 -35.85
N LYS A 269 -9.91 1.08 -36.90
CA LYS A 269 -8.72 0.31 -37.30
C LYS A 269 -7.59 0.40 -36.29
N VAL A 270 -6.84 -0.70 -36.26
CA VAL A 270 -5.52 -0.91 -35.67
C VAL A 270 -4.46 -0.05 -36.38
N ALA A 271 -3.59 0.56 -35.57
CA ALA A 271 -2.15 0.77 -35.82
C ALA A 271 -1.49 0.50 -34.45
N GLY A 272 -0.46 -0.31 -34.23
CA GLY A 272 0.55 -0.92 -35.10
C GLY A 272 1.87 -0.87 -34.33
N GLY A 273 2.38 -2.04 -33.93
CA GLY A 273 3.74 -2.30 -33.41
C GLY A 273 3.95 -2.00 -31.92
N ASP A 274 4.77 -2.72 -31.15
CA ASP A 274 5.55 -3.95 -31.31
C ASP A 274 5.98 -4.42 -29.91
N GLY A 275 5.94 -5.73 -29.63
CA GLY A 275 6.60 -6.40 -28.49
C GLY A 275 6.01 -6.07 -27.10
N VAL A 276 5.87 -6.96 -26.12
CA VAL A 276 6.75 -8.05 -25.68
C VAL A 276 5.88 -9.13 -25.02
N LYS A 277 6.33 -10.37 -25.17
CA LYS A 277 5.68 -11.61 -24.73
C LYS A 277 5.56 -11.68 -23.20
N ALA A 278 4.38 -12.00 -22.69
CA ALA A 278 4.17 -12.41 -21.31
C ALA A 278 4.56 -13.89 -21.12
N LYS A 279 5.29 -14.18 -20.04
CA LYS A 279 5.33 -15.51 -19.40
C LYS A 279 4.46 -15.42 -18.15
N PHE A 280 3.50 -16.33 -18.05
CA PHE A 280 2.69 -16.60 -16.85
C PHE A 280 3.51 -17.35 -15.81
#